data_AF-A0A4V5NXA8-F1
#
_entry.id   AF-A0A4V5NXA8-F1
#
_cell.length_a   1.000
_cell.length_b   1.000
_cell.length_c   1.000
_cell.angle_alpha   90.00
_cell.angle_beta   90.00
_cell.angle_gamma   90.00
#
_symmetry.space_group_name_H-M   'P 1'
#
loop_
_entity.id
_entity.type
_entity.pdbx_description
1 polymer ?
#
loop_
_entity_poly.entity_id
_entity_poly.type
_entity_poly.pdbx_seq_one_letter_code
_entity_poly.pdbx_strand_id
1 'polypeptide(L)'
;MFKFKGEFEKTAIYETKLFGKGTGLTIPGIGIIVGEEIFSKNKDPWLIKHEYGHILQKAKYGHFKFYTQIAIKSLCSAAKQSIFNHHQHAFHPVEIAANQLAYEYFNQPKDWPVKRFPLSAV
;
A
#
# COMPACT_ATOMS: atom_id res chain seq x y z
N MET A 1 2.88 5.86 18.57
CA MET A 1 1.59 5.23 18.94
C MET A 1 0.65 5.34 17.76
N PHE A 2 0.10 4.21 17.29
CA PHE A 2 -0.88 4.17 16.21
C PHE A 2 -2.23 4.64 16.75
N LYS A 3 -2.88 5.58 16.06
CA LYS A 3 -4.20 6.11 16.43
C LYS A 3 -5.22 5.66 15.40
N PHE A 4 -6.27 4.96 15.82
CA PHE A 4 -7.38 4.62 14.94
C PHE A 4 -8.06 5.89 14.42
N LYS A 5 -8.40 5.92 13.12
CA LYS A 5 -9.00 7.08 12.46
C LYS A 5 -10.27 6.76 11.67
N GLY A 6 -10.62 5.50 11.52
CA GLY A 6 -11.81 5.06 10.82
C GLY A 6 -11.55 3.80 10.01
N GLU A 7 -12.46 3.52 9.10
CA GLU A 7 -12.39 2.36 8.22
C GLU A 7 -12.43 2.78 6.76
N PHE A 8 -11.77 2.00 5.93
CA PHE A 8 -11.84 2.08 4.48
C PHE A 8 -12.10 0.68 3.94
N GLU A 9 -13.21 0.48 3.23
CA GLU A 9 -13.59 -0.84 2.68
C GLU A 9 -13.55 -1.97 3.74
N LYS A 10 -14.13 -1.71 4.93
CA LYS A 10 -14.13 -2.61 6.10
C LYS A 10 -12.74 -2.96 6.65
N THR A 11 -11.72 -2.18 6.31
CA THR A 11 -10.36 -2.30 6.84
C THR A 11 -10.07 -1.12 7.76
N ALA A 12 -9.64 -1.40 8.99
CA ALA A 12 -9.29 -0.37 9.95
C ALA A 12 -8.08 0.45 9.46
N ILE A 13 -8.16 1.78 9.61
CA ILE A 13 -7.10 2.73 9.28
C ILE A 13 -6.55 3.35 10.56
N TYR A 14 -5.22 3.33 10.67
CA TYR A 14 -4.47 3.94 11.75
C TYR A 14 -3.52 4.99 11.21
N GLU A 15 -3.33 6.07 11.97
CA GLU A 15 -2.36 7.12 11.67
C GLU A 15 -1.26 7.18 12.73
N THR A 16 -0.04 7.51 12.31
CA THR A 16 1.11 7.64 13.21
C THR A 16 2.06 8.76 12.78
N LYS A 17 2.70 9.40 13.77
CA LYS A 17 3.79 10.37 13.56
C LYS A 17 5.11 9.73 13.15
N LEU A 18 5.23 8.40 13.32
CA LEU A 18 6.45 7.66 12.97
C LEU A 18 6.66 7.56 11.47
N PHE A 19 5.60 7.72 10.68
CA PHE A 19 5.64 7.61 9.22
C PHE A 19 5.69 9.00 8.60
N GLY A 20 6.60 9.15 7.63
CA GLY A 20 6.68 10.36 6.81
C GLY A 20 5.48 10.50 5.87
N LYS A 21 5.42 11.65 5.19
CA LYS A 21 4.44 11.86 4.11
C LYS A 21 4.67 10.82 3.00
N GLY A 22 3.58 10.19 2.55
CA GLY A 22 3.64 9.19 1.49
C GLY A 22 4.08 7.78 1.92
N THR A 23 4.25 7.54 3.23
CA THR A 23 4.57 6.22 3.79
C THR A 23 3.32 5.55 4.36
N GLY A 24 3.09 4.31 3.97
CA GLY A 24 2.05 3.43 4.50
C GLY A 24 2.60 2.03 4.78
N LEU A 25 1.82 1.26 5.53
CA LEU A 25 2.07 -0.14 5.80
C LEU A 25 0.75 -0.86 5.99
N THR A 26 0.57 -1.93 5.22
CA THR A 26 -0.57 -2.84 5.36
C THR A 26 -0.20 -4.06 6.19
N ILE A 27 -0.97 -4.30 7.26
CA ILE A 27 -0.84 -5.49 8.10
C ILE A 27 -2.17 -6.24 8.08
N PRO A 28 -2.34 -7.26 7.22
CA PRO A 28 -3.61 -7.95 7.08
C PRO A 28 -4.11 -8.59 8.38
N GLY A 29 -5.36 -8.33 8.76
CA GLY A 29 -5.94 -8.77 10.03
C GLY A 29 -5.81 -7.74 11.17
N ILE A 30 -4.97 -6.72 11.01
CA ILE A 30 -4.93 -5.54 11.89
C ILE A 30 -5.50 -4.33 11.17
N GLY A 31 -4.98 -4.00 9.98
CA GLY A 31 -5.43 -2.85 9.20
C GLY A 31 -4.31 -2.19 8.39
N ILE A 32 -4.55 -0.96 7.96
CA ILE A 32 -3.61 -0.12 7.22
C ILE A 32 -3.11 0.98 8.16
N ILE A 33 -1.82 1.21 8.17
CA ILE A 33 -1.16 2.24 8.98
C ILE A 33 -0.51 3.25 8.04
N VAL A 34 -0.81 4.53 8.19
CA VAL A 34 -0.26 5.62 7.37
C VAL A 34 0.28 6.77 8.21
N GLY A 35 0.99 7.70 7.56
CA GLY A 35 1.39 8.97 8.17
C GLY A 35 0.21 9.79 8.70
N GLU A 36 0.49 10.68 9.65
CA GLU A 36 -0.54 11.54 10.26
C GLU A 36 -1.27 12.38 9.21
N GLU A 37 -2.59 12.53 9.39
CA GLU A 37 -3.48 13.32 8.53
C GLU A 37 -3.68 12.82 7.09
N ILE A 38 -3.05 11.70 6.72
CA ILE A 38 -3.20 11.11 5.38
C ILE A 38 -4.64 10.71 5.10
N PHE A 39 -5.27 9.99 6.04
CA PHE A 39 -6.63 9.49 5.91
C PHE A 39 -7.63 10.50 6.47
N SER A 40 -7.42 10.96 7.69
CA SER A 40 -8.37 11.81 8.43
C SER A 40 -8.60 13.18 7.79
N LYS A 41 -7.64 13.70 7.01
CA LYS A 41 -7.79 14.94 6.22
C LYS A 41 -7.83 14.67 4.71
N ASN A 42 -7.97 13.41 4.29
CA ASN A 42 -8.00 13.00 2.88
C ASN A 42 -6.86 13.59 2.04
N LYS A 43 -5.64 13.68 2.60
CA LYS A 43 -4.49 14.31 1.95
C LYS A 43 -3.89 13.46 0.84
N ASP A 44 -4.01 12.14 0.96
CA ASP A 44 -3.41 11.20 0.01
C ASP A 44 -4.28 9.95 -0.16
N PRO A 45 -5.45 10.08 -0.79
CA PRO A 45 -6.36 8.96 -1.03
C PRO A 45 -5.73 7.85 -1.89
N TRP A 46 -4.74 8.20 -2.73
CA TRP A 46 -4.06 7.23 -3.59
C TRP A 46 -3.17 6.27 -2.80
N LEU A 47 -2.49 6.76 -1.75
CA LEU A 47 -1.76 5.89 -0.84
C LEU A 47 -2.69 4.89 -0.14
N ILE A 48 -3.87 5.34 0.30
CA ILE A 48 -4.85 4.45 0.94
C ILE A 48 -5.31 3.36 -0.03
N LYS A 49 -5.58 3.70 -1.29
CA LYS A 49 -5.94 2.72 -2.33
C LYS A 49 -4.80 1.75 -2.63
N HIS A 50 -3.56 2.23 -2.67
CA HIS A 50 -2.36 1.40 -2.83
C HIS A 50 -2.22 0.38 -1.69
N GLU A 51 -2.30 0.84 -0.43
CA GLU A 51 -2.26 -0.04 0.75
C GLU A 51 -3.42 -1.04 0.74
N TYR A 52 -4.61 -0.61 0.33
CA TYR A 52 -5.74 -1.52 0.14
C TYR A 52 -5.49 -2.57 -0.95
N GLY A 53 -4.66 -2.27 -1.95
CA GLY A 53 -4.14 -3.24 -2.91
C GLY A 53 -3.45 -4.44 -2.25
N HIS A 54 -2.72 -4.22 -1.15
CA HIS A 54 -2.13 -5.31 -0.36
C HIS A 54 -3.18 -6.12 0.43
N ILE A 55 -4.27 -5.49 0.88
CA ILE A 55 -5.42 -6.23 1.44
C ILE A 55 -6.04 -7.14 0.37
N LEU A 56 -6.20 -6.64 -0.86
CA LEU A 56 -6.70 -7.43 -1.99
C LEU A 56 -5.74 -8.57 -2.36
N GLN A 57 -4.42 -8.33 -2.32
CA GLN A 57 -3.43 -9.41 -2.48
C GLN A 57 -3.60 -10.50 -1.42
N LYS A 58 -3.79 -10.11 -0.15
CA LYS A 58 -4.10 -11.07 0.91
C LYS A 58 -5.40 -11.82 0.64
N ALA A 59 -6.44 -11.14 0.17
CA ALA A 59 -7.72 -11.79 -0.16
C ALA A 59 -7.55 -12.81 -1.31
N LYS A 60 -6.72 -12.50 -2.31
CA LYS A 60 -6.44 -13.36 -3.47
C LYS A 60 -5.55 -14.55 -3.14
N TYR A 61 -4.49 -14.36 -2.36
CA TYR A 61 -3.45 -15.39 -2.14
C TYR A 61 -3.51 -16.07 -0.77
N GLY A 62 -4.30 -15.54 0.17
CA GLY A 62 -4.40 -16.00 1.54
C GLY A 62 -3.30 -15.47 2.47
N HIS A 63 -3.52 -15.59 3.78
CA HIS A 63 -2.61 -15.06 4.81
C HIS A 63 -1.19 -15.64 4.72
N PHE A 64 -1.06 -16.96 4.56
CA PHE A 64 0.25 -17.62 4.56
C PHE A 64 1.14 -17.09 3.43
N LYS A 65 0.67 -17.16 2.17
CA LYS A 65 1.42 -16.64 1.02
C LYS A 65 1.69 -15.14 1.12
N PHE A 66 0.74 -14.38 1.66
CA PHE A 66 0.95 -12.95 1.86
C PHE A 66 2.18 -12.70 2.75
N TYR A 67 2.22 -13.29 3.95
CA TYR A 67 3.33 -13.04 4.86
C TYR A 67 4.66 -13.64 4.38
N THR A 68 4.66 -14.85 3.80
CA THR A 68 5.90 -15.54 3.43
C THR A 68 6.48 -15.10 2.09
N GLN A 69 5.70 -14.49 1.20
CA GLN A 69 6.16 -14.14 -0.15
C GLN A 69 5.93 -12.67 -0.51
N ILE A 70 4.81 -12.07 -0.10
CA ILE A 70 4.44 -10.71 -0.51
C ILE A 70 5.05 -9.69 0.44
N ALA A 71 4.73 -9.79 1.73
CA ALA A 71 5.22 -8.89 2.77
C ALA A 71 6.75 -8.88 2.83
N ILE A 72 7.40 -10.04 2.81
CA ILE A 72 8.88 -10.15 2.82
C ILE A 72 9.47 -9.46 1.58
N LYS A 73 8.94 -9.71 0.38
CA LYS A 73 9.47 -9.10 -0.85
C LYS A 73 9.26 -7.58 -0.87
N SER A 74 8.09 -7.11 -0.40
CA SER A 74 7.79 -5.68 -0.27
C SER A 74 8.77 -5.01 0.70
N LEU A 75 8.94 -5.56 1.91
CA LEU A 75 9.90 -5.05 2.90
C LEU A 75 11.34 -5.05 2.39
N CYS A 76 11.80 -6.15 1.79
CA CYS A 76 13.14 -6.25 1.22
C CYS A 76 13.36 -5.22 0.11
N SER A 77 12.34 -4.96 -0.72
CA SER A 77 12.41 -3.95 -1.78
C SER A 77 12.46 -2.53 -1.19
N ALA A 78 11.66 -2.22 -0.17
CA ALA A 78 11.69 -0.94 0.52
C ALA A 78 13.07 -0.70 1.18
N ALA A 79 13.61 -1.72 1.85
CA ALA A 79 14.95 -1.67 2.43
C ALA A 79 16.04 -1.44 1.38
N LYS A 80 15.95 -2.12 0.22
CA LYS A 80 16.90 -1.91 -0.90
C LYS A 80 16.86 -0.49 -1.44
N GLN A 81 15.69 0.15 -1.53
CA GLN A 81 15.59 1.55 -1.94
C GLN A 81 16.29 2.48 -0.94
N SER A 82 16.23 2.17 0.37
CA SER A 82 16.94 2.94 1.38
C SER A 82 18.46 2.84 1.29
N ILE A 83 18.99 1.82 0.60
CA ILE A 83 20.43 1.53 0.47
C ILE A 83 20.96 1.93 -0.91
N PHE A 84 20.17 1.72 -1.96
CA PHE A 84 20.55 1.96 -3.35
C PHE A 84 19.62 2.99 -3.99
N ASN A 85 20.14 4.18 -4.29
CA ASN A 85 19.36 5.29 -4.88
C ASN A 85 18.74 4.98 -6.26
N HIS A 86 19.21 3.94 -6.95
CA HIS A 86 18.66 3.51 -8.24
C HIS A 86 17.56 2.44 -8.13
N HIS A 87 17.35 1.86 -6.94
CA HIS A 87 16.29 0.86 -6.74
C HIS A 87 14.96 1.56 -6.43
N GLN A 88 13.96 1.36 -7.28
CA GLN A 88 12.64 1.97 -7.11
C GLN A 88 11.64 0.94 -6.60
N HIS A 89 11.26 1.02 -5.33
CA HIS A 89 10.32 0.09 -4.70
C HIS A 89 8.99 0.02 -5.43
N ALA A 90 8.46 1.15 -5.89
CA ALA A 90 7.18 1.25 -6.58
C ALA A 90 7.08 0.36 -7.84
N PHE A 91 8.21 0.06 -8.50
CA PHE A 91 8.26 -0.78 -9.70
C PHE A 91 8.51 -2.25 -9.40
N HIS A 92 8.61 -2.63 -8.13
CA HIS A 92 8.76 -4.03 -7.76
C HIS A 92 7.48 -4.80 -8.14
N PRO A 93 7.55 -6.04 -8.67
CA PRO A 93 6.38 -6.77 -9.16
C PRO A 93 5.25 -6.94 -8.14
N VAL A 94 5.60 -7.04 -6.86
CA VAL A 94 4.63 -7.10 -5.76
C VAL A 94 3.84 -5.79 -5.61
N GLU A 95 4.51 -4.65 -5.76
CA GLU A 95 3.87 -3.32 -5.67
C GLU A 95 3.01 -3.05 -6.90
N ILE A 96 3.50 -3.38 -8.10
CA ILE A 96 2.72 -3.28 -9.34
C ILE A 96 1.47 -4.16 -9.26
N ALA A 97 1.59 -5.39 -8.76
CA ALA A 97 0.44 -6.28 -8.59
C ALA A 97 -0.56 -5.75 -7.55
N ALA A 98 -0.11 -5.06 -6.50
CA ALA A 98 -1.00 -4.41 -5.53
C ALA A 98 -1.73 -3.22 -6.18
N ASN A 99 -1.01 -2.38 -6.92
CA ASN A 99 -1.57 -1.26 -7.67
C ASN A 99 -2.59 -1.72 -8.70
N GLN A 100 -2.31 -2.80 -9.44
CA GLN A 100 -3.20 -3.36 -10.45
C GLN A 100 -4.51 -3.84 -9.82
N LEU A 101 -4.44 -4.58 -8.71
CA LEU A 101 -5.64 -5.05 -8.00
C LEU A 101 -6.47 -3.88 -7.47
N ALA A 102 -5.82 -2.85 -6.91
CA ALA A 102 -6.51 -1.65 -6.45
C ALA A 102 -7.15 -0.88 -7.63
N TYR A 103 -6.42 -0.68 -8.72
CA TYR A 103 -6.90 -0.01 -9.92
C TYR A 103 -8.16 -0.68 -10.48
N GLU A 104 -8.15 -2.01 -10.60
CA GLU A 104 -9.31 -2.81 -11.04
C GLU A 104 -10.46 -2.71 -10.04
N TYR A 105 -10.21 -2.88 -8.74
CA TYR A 105 -11.23 -2.82 -7.70
C TYR A 105 -11.94 -1.47 -7.65
N PHE A 106 -11.21 -0.36 -7.84
CA PHE A 106 -11.77 0.99 -7.82
C PHE A 106 -12.29 1.45 -9.20
N ASN A 107 -12.64 0.52 -10.08
CA ASN A 107 -13.21 0.77 -11.40
C ASN A 107 -12.33 1.63 -12.32
N GLN A 108 -11.03 1.38 -12.31
CA GLN A 108 -10.07 1.95 -13.27
C GLN A 108 -10.12 3.50 -13.33
N PRO A 109 -9.89 4.18 -12.19
CA PRO A 109 -10.03 5.63 -12.12
C PRO A 109 -9.10 6.34 -13.11
N LYS A 110 -9.64 7.30 -13.86
CA LYS A 110 -8.91 8.01 -14.94
C LYS A 110 -7.71 8.81 -14.43
N ASP A 111 -7.74 9.23 -13.19
CA ASP A 111 -6.75 10.05 -12.50
C ASP A 111 -5.77 9.23 -11.64
N TRP A 112 -5.67 7.92 -11.88
CA TRP A 112 -4.70 7.06 -11.20
C TRP A 112 -3.26 7.59 -11.42
N PRO A 113 -2.49 7.89 -10.36
CA PRO A 113 -1.19 8.54 -10.49
C PRO A 113 -0.09 7.50 -10.84
N VAL A 114 -0.09 7.03 -12.09
CA VAL A 114 0.79 5.95 -12.61
C VAL A 114 2.29 6.16 -12.36
N LYS A 115 2.75 7.41 -12.27
CA LYS A 115 4.16 7.70 -11.97
C LYS A 115 4.56 7.29 -10.55
N ARG A 116 3.61 7.31 -9.62
CA ARG A 116 3.81 6.99 -8.21
C ARG A 116 3.35 5.57 -7.89
N PHE A 117 2.24 5.13 -8.48
CA PHE A 117 1.67 3.80 -8.32
C PHE A 117 1.59 3.13 -9.70
N PRO A 118 2.72 2.62 -10.23
CA PRO A 118 2.76 2.07 -11.58
C PRO A 118 1.90 0.81 -11.70
N LEU A 119 1.29 0.68 -12.88
CA LEU A 119 0.50 -0.48 -13.31
C LEU A 119 1.37 -1.37 -14.20
N SER A 120 0.95 -2.63 -14.40
CA SER A 120 1.64 -3.50 -15.35
C SER A 120 1.51 -2.91 -16.76
N ALA A 121 2.61 -2.86 -17.51
CA ALA A 121 2.53 -2.59 -18.94
C ALA A 121 1.66 -3.68 -19.59
N VAL A 122 0.59 -3.25 -20.26
CA VAL A 122 -0.24 -4.12 -21.10
C VAL A 122 0.43 -4.29 -22.45
#